data_AF-A0A448YK00-F1
#
_entry.id   AF-A0A448YK00-F1
#
_cell.length_a   1.000
_cell.length_b   1.000
_cell.length_c   1.000
_cell.angle_alpha   90.00
_cell.angle_beta   90.00
_cell.angle_gamma   90.00
#
_symmetry.space_group_name_H-M   'P 1'
#
loop_
_entity.id
_entity.type
_entity.pdbx_description
1 polymer ?
#
loop_
_entity_poly.entity_id
_entity_poly.type
_entity_poly.pdbx_seq_one_letter_code
_entity_poly.pdbx_strand_id
1 'polypeptide(L)'
;MYTVRALVDNFFDHVYYLFPYVDEDSFREDLGRLEVSSGRAIIPEGANASSIALLLLVLRFSYLGIPGFGHPGAIKNVTLRLMVASGISIGPNFVEMARNLLLSVGGVHSIFNRITLPRIQCLLYLRIYQRFSPELNEANAENSLFVCLLAQMCKLVGLNRDPDFFPELIKKDSVKSIWRKIFYKLMSLDILDAYQYGSSTMFLEGQYDTKLPRLSDSDEKALRLFSSNGILGTDSDPQRLKRLALERSINQDIELEYKLCVILRRGLQPYQEVARKMPADQLGSVLRELTDFRTEYFPKISSLMADSYVKGSIEELFQTPRTKRLEIGCILLMQIETFGYIGYLGGLDTLDGAYKATDATICLFKLSSDFASHLCGWDANEEAHGRIERYCDGLTRFLSVHVQKCFERCLFWLMSVMASELQSGEQRFEQLIGNLEDSADVAAVKQWLHDEKTSGISMEQLFERLRTYFAALTQLRDDYFICWRNRVMVKLFFIFFRRLDEARFNQFFGNDSMVKAASAGVKAVVAEGGSTPVLPSIDTLEEEINAMVDNGEYGSSIVDWLQSDNVANIFGIEFPPGNEG
;
A
#
# COMPACT_ATOMS: atom_id res chain seq x y z
N MET A 1 -21.12 15.88 -16.92
CA MET A 1 -20.01 15.71 -17.89
C MET A 1 -18.74 16.46 -17.49
N TYR A 2 -18.77 17.76 -17.19
CA TYR A 2 -17.54 18.50 -16.80
C TYR A 2 -16.80 17.89 -15.61
N THR A 3 -17.52 17.52 -14.55
CA THR A 3 -16.95 16.83 -13.38
C THR A 3 -16.33 15.48 -13.72
N VAL A 4 -17.02 14.68 -14.54
CA VAL A 4 -16.52 13.38 -15.02
C VAL A 4 -15.23 13.57 -15.80
N ARG A 5 -15.18 14.52 -16.74
CA ARG A 5 -13.97 14.83 -17.50
C ARG A 5 -12.82 15.27 -16.58
N ALA A 6 -13.08 16.18 -15.64
CA ALA A 6 -12.06 16.64 -14.69
C ALA A 6 -11.49 15.51 -13.82
N LEU A 7 -12.30 14.53 -13.43
CA LEU A 7 -11.83 13.32 -12.73
C LEU A 7 -11.04 12.38 -13.66
N VAL A 8 -11.49 12.19 -14.90
CA VAL A 8 -10.70 11.41 -15.87
C VAL A 8 -9.34 12.06 -16.13
N ASP A 9 -9.29 13.39 -16.28
CA ASP A 9 -8.06 14.14 -16.45
C ASP A 9 -7.16 13.98 -15.21
N ASN A 10 -7.70 14.15 -14.01
CA ASN A 10 -6.94 13.94 -12.77
C ASN A 10 -6.42 12.50 -12.64
N PHE A 11 -7.18 11.50 -13.10
CA PHE A 11 -6.68 10.12 -13.13
C PHE A 11 -5.43 10.01 -14.00
N PHE A 12 -5.48 10.44 -15.26
CA PHE A 12 -4.35 10.31 -16.18
C PHE A 12 -3.17 11.22 -15.85
N ASP A 13 -3.42 12.39 -15.26
CA ASP A 13 -2.38 13.36 -14.90
C ASP A 13 -1.65 13.02 -13.59
N HIS A 14 -2.35 12.44 -12.60
CA HIS A 14 -1.82 12.26 -11.24
C HIS A 14 -1.85 10.81 -10.73
N VAL A 15 -2.92 10.07 -10.99
CA VAL A 15 -3.14 8.74 -10.38
C VAL A 15 -2.58 7.60 -11.25
N TYR A 16 -2.53 7.79 -12.57
CA TYR A 16 -2.16 6.79 -13.56
C TYR A 16 -0.78 6.18 -13.33
N TYR A 17 0.16 6.96 -12.82
CA TYR A 17 1.50 6.48 -12.50
C TYR A 17 1.51 5.29 -11.53
N LEU A 18 0.62 5.28 -10.52
CA LEU A 18 0.49 4.14 -9.61
C LEU A 18 -0.26 2.97 -10.25
N PHE A 19 -1.21 3.27 -11.15
CA PHE A 19 -2.11 2.29 -11.75
C PHE A 19 -2.15 2.36 -13.29
N PRO A 20 -1.03 2.05 -14.00
CA PRO A 20 -0.88 2.32 -15.43
C PRO A 20 -1.42 1.19 -16.32
N TYR A 21 -2.65 0.73 -16.07
CA TYR A 21 -3.20 -0.47 -16.70
C TYR A 21 -4.32 -0.18 -17.71
N VAL A 22 -4.47 1.08 -18.13
CA VAL A 22 -5.43 1.54 -19.14
C VAL A 22 -4.70 2.34 -20.21
N ASP A 23 -5.14 2.20 -21.47
CA ASP A 23 -4.73 3.07 -22.56
C ASP A 23 -5.63 4.31 -22.59
N GLU A 24 -5.05 5.50 -22.39
CA GLU A 24 -5.81 6.75 -22.26
C GLU A 24 -6.64 7.07 -23.52
N ASP A 25 -6.02 6.97 -24.70
CA ASP A 25 -6.66 7.33 -25.96
C ASP A 25 -7.87 6.42 -26.22
N SER A 26 -7.68 5.10 -26.05
CA SER A 26 -8.76 4.12 -26.21
C SER A 26 -9.87 4.32 -25.17
N PHE A 27 -9.51 4.67 -23.92
CA PHE A 27 -10.50 4.93 -22.87
C PHE A 27 -11.32 6.20 -23.13
N ARG A 28 -10.68 7.28 -23.60
CA ARG A 28 -11.36 8.53 -23.96
C ARG A 28 -12.24 8.37 -25.19
N GLU A 29 -11.83 7.57 -26.17
CA GLU A 29 -12.65 7.20 -27.32
C GLU A 29 -13.93 6.49 -26.87
N ASP A 30 -13.80 5.49 -25.98
CA ASP A 30 -14.94 4.76 -25.41
C ASP A 30 -15.86 5.69 -24.59
N LEU A 31 -15.30 6.63 -23.83
CA LEU A 31 -16.07 7.64 -23.10
C LEU A 31 -16.81 8.59 -24.06
N GLY A 32 -16.21 8.94 -25.20
CA GLY A 32 -16.83 9.77 -26.23
C GLY A 32 -18.08 9.16 -26.85
N ARG A 33 -18.21 7.82 -26.80
CA ARG A 33 -19.39 7.09 -27.27
C ARG A 33 -20.56 7.10 -26.27
N LEU A 34 -20.34 7.51 -25.03
CA LEU A 34 -21.40 7.64 -24.02
C LEU A 34 -22.15 8.95 -24.22
N GLU A 35 -23.36 8.89 -24.77
CA GLU A 35 -24.23 10.05 -24.93
C GLU A 35 -24.89 10.41 -23.59
N VAL A 36 -24.77 11.67 -23.18
CA VAL A 36 -25.45 12.17 -21.97
C VAL A 36 -26.52 13.18 -22.39
N SER A 37 -27.77 12.73 -22.43
CA SER A 37 -28.93 13.59 -22.67
C SER A 37 -29.65 13.87 -21.34
N SER A 38 -29.82 15.15 -20.99
CA SER A 38 -30.69 15.58 -19.88
C SER A 38 -30.40 14.93 -18.52
N GLY A 39 -29.12 14.74 -18.17
CA GLY A 39 -28.71 14.16 -16.89
C GLY A 39 -28.85 12.63 -16.80
N ARG A 40 -29.29 11.96 -17.88
CA ARG A 40 -29.24 10.51 -18.03
C ARG A 40 -28.16 10.15 -19.05
N ALA A 41 -27.24 9.27 -18.67
CA ALA A 41 -26.34 8.65 -19.64
C ALA A 41 -27.15 7.61 -20.41
N ILE A 42 -27.33 7.82 -21.71
CA ILE A 42 -27.82 6.80 -22.62
C ILE A 42 -26.62 5.89 -22.89
N ILE A 43 -26.71 4.67 -22.39
CA ILE A 43 -25.76 3.61 -22.71
C ILE A 43 -26.21 3.07 -24.08
N PRO A 44 -25.44 3.28 -25.17
CA PRO A 44 -25.83 2.75 -26.46
C PRO A 44 -26.00 1.23 -26.39
N GLU A 45 -26.96 0.68 -27.14
CA GLU A 45 -27.04 -0.77 -27.37
C GLU A 45 -25.70 -1.23 -27.99
N GLY A 46 -24.81 -1.78 -27.16
CA GLY A 46 -23.45 -2.17 -27.55
C GLY A 46 -22.33 -1.55 -26.70
N ALA A 47 -22.61 -0.56 -25.86
CA ALA A 47 -21.64 -0.12 -24.86
C ALA A 47 -21.32 -1.28 -23.91
N ASN A 48 -20.05 -1.68 -23.91
CA ASN A 48 -19.58 -2.83 -23.18
C ASN A 48 -19.68 -2.53 -21.68
N ALA A 49 -20.32 -3.41 -20.90
CA ALA A 49 -20.40 -3.30 -19.45
C ALA A 49 -19.02 -3.06 -18.80
N SER A 50 -17.96 -3.61 -19.40
CA SER A 50 -16.57 -3.36 -19.01
C SER A 50 -16.15 -1.89 -19.13
N SER A 51 -16.53 -1.17 -20.18
CA SER A 51 -16.13 0.24 -20.34
C SER A 51 -16.80 1.12 -19.27
N ILE A 52 -18.06 0.84 -18.91
CA ILE A 52 -18.76 1.55 -17.83
C ILE A 52 -18.16 1.20 -16.47
N ALA A 53 -17.93 -0.09 -16.20
CA ALA A 53 -17.31 -0.53 -14.96
C ALA A 53 -15.92 0.08 -14.78
N LEU A 54 -15.12 0.13 -15.84
CA LEU A 54 -13.81 0.77 -15.82
C LEU A 54 -13.92 2.28 -15.55
N LEU A 55 -14.90 2.96 -16.15
CA LEU A 55 -15.15 4.38 -15.85
C LEU A 55 -15.47 4.61 -14.37
N LEU A 56 -16.37 3.81 -13.78
CA LEU A 56 -16.71 3.92 -12.36
C LEU A 56 -15.49 3.74 -11.45
N LEU A 57 -14.61 2.77 -11.78
CA LEU A 57 -13.36 2.54 -11.06
C LEU A 57 -12.40 3.73 -11.22
N VAL A 58 -12.17 4.21 -12.45
CA VAL A 58 -11.33 5.38 -12.74
C VAL A 58 -11.82 6.61 -11.97
N LEU A 59 -13.13 6.86 -11.93
CA LEU A 59 -13.70 7.97 -11.17
C LEU A 59 -13.42 7.84 -9.67
N ARG A 60 -13.53 6.62 -9.11
CA ARG A 60 -13.23 6.38 -7.69
C ARG A 60 -11.74 6.58 -7.38
N PHE A 61 -10.85 6.00 -8.18
CA PHE A 61 -9.40 6.18 -8.02
C PHE A 61 -9.01 7.65 -8.13
N SER A 62 -9.58 8.36 -9.13
CA SER A 62 -9.36 9.80 -9.26
C SER A 62 -9.84 10.57 -8.05
N TYR A 63 -11.01 10.24 -7.50
CA TYR A 63 -11.58 10.95 -6.35
C TYR A 63 -10.71 10.79 -5.11
N LEU A 64 -10.19 9.58 -4.88
CA LEU A 64 -9.27 9.30 -3.77
C LEU A 64 -7.91 9.98 -3.95
N GLY A 65 -7.46 10.18 -5.19
CA GLY A 65 -6.21 10.86 -5.52
C GLY A 65 -6.35 12.35 -5.87
N ILE A 66 -7.37 13.06 -5.39
CA ILE A 66 -7.46 14.52 -5.56
C ILE A 66 -6.45 15.19 -4.60
N PRO A 67 -5.48 15.98 -5.10
CA PRO A 67 -4.54 16.69 -4.24
C PRO A 67 -5.24 17.71 -3.34
N GLY A 68 -4.87 17.78 -2.06
CA GLY A 68 -5.48 18.71 -1.09
C GLY A 68 -6.90 18.31 -0.66
N PHE A 69 -7.27 17.03 -0.78
CA PHE A 69 -8.55 16.52 -0.29
C PHE A 69 -8.73 16.85 1.20
N GLY A 70 -9.89 17.40 1.58
CA GLY A 70 -10.16 17.89 2.94
C GLY A 70 -9.90 19.39 3.12
N HIS A 71 -9.10 19.99 2.23
CA HIS A 71 -8.87 21.43 2.16
C HIS A 71 -9.20 21.95 0.75
N PRO A 72 -10.48 22.26 0.44
CA PRO A 72 -10.89 22.68 -0.90
C PRO A 72 -10.07 23.86 -1.47
N GLY A 73 -9.55 24.74 -0.62
CA GLY A 73 -8.68 25.85 -1.02
C GLY A 73 -7.36 25.42 -1.69
N ALA A 74 -6.84 24.22 -1.39
CA ALA A 74 -5.61 23.68 -1.94
C ALA A 74 -5.80 23.01 -3.32
N ILE A 75 -7.03 22.68 -3.71
CA ILE A 75 -7.34 22.00 -4.98
C ILE A 75 -7.15 22.99 -6.13
N LYS A 76 -6.13 22.80 -6.97
CA LYS A 76 -5.83 23.71 -8.11
C LYS A 76 -6.91 23.70 -9.19
N ASN A 77 -7.45 22.53 -9.52
CA ASN A 77 -8.49 22.39 -10.52
C ASN A 77 -9.82 22.95 -10.00
N VAL A 78 -10.33 24.01 -10.64
CA VAL A 78 -11.56 24.72 -10.23
C VAL A 78 -12.77 23.78 -10.24
N THR A 79 -12.90 22.90 -11.24
CA THR A 79 -14.04 21.97 -11.34
C THR A 79 -14.02 20.94 -10.21
N LEU A 80 -12.86 20.37 -9.89
CA LEU A 80 -12.71 19.45 -8.76
C LEU A 80 -12.94 20.16 -7.43
N ARG A 81 -12.43 21.39 -7.29
CA ARG A 81 -12.67 22.22 -6.11
C ARG A 81 -14.16 22.44 -5.87
N LEU A 82 -14.89 22.85 -6.91
CA LEU A 82 -16.33 23.07 -6.84
C LEU A 82 -17.09 21.78 -6.54
N MET A 83 -16.68 20.64 -7.13
CA MET A 83 -17.26 19.33 -6.83
C MET A 83 -17.15 18.99 -5.34
N VAL A 84 -15.94 19.09 -4.77
CA VAL A 84 -15.68 18.80 -3.35
C VAL A 84 -16.42 19.79 -2.45
N ALA A 85 -16.37 21.09 -2.76
CA ALA A 85 -17.07 22.13 -1.99
C ALA A 85 -18.60 21.99 -2.04
N SER A 86 -19.16 21.39 -3.10
CA SER A 86 -20.60 21.09 -3.22
C SER A 86 -21.02 19.81 -2.51
N GLY A 87 -20.09 19.10 -1.84
CA GLY A 87 -20.39 17.84 -1.15
C GLY A 87 -20.61 16.64 -2.08
N ILE A 88 -20.24 16.74 -3.37
CA ILE A 88 -20.35 15.62 -4.31
C ILE A 88 -19.21 14.64 -4.02
N SER A 89 -19.55 13.44 -3.56
CA SER A 89 -18.60 12.37 -3.28
C SER A 89 -18.75 11.20 -4.26
N ILE A 90 -17.63 10.60 -4.66
CA ILE A 90 -17.61 9.34 -5.40
C ILE A 90 -17.28 8.24 -4.40
N GLY A 91 -18.30 7.64 -3.77
CA GLY A 91 -18.15 6.66 -2.69
C GLY A 91 -17.77 5.24 -3.15
N PRO A 92 -17.56 4.30 -2.21
CA PRO A 92 -17.27 2.89 -2.50
C PRO A 92 -18.41 2.18 -3.25
N ASN A 93 -19.64 2.68 -3.16
CA ASN A 93 -20.79 2.20 -3.94
C ASN A 93 -20.54 2.23 -5.46
N PHE A 94 -19.68 3.11 -5.99
CA PHE A 94 -19.29 3.09 -7.41
C PHE A 94 -18.50 1.83 -7.77
N VAL A 95 -17.68 1.34 -6.84
CA VAL A 95 -16.90 0.10 -6.99
C VAL A 95 -17.83 -1.11 -6.94
N GLU A 96 -18.79 -1.11 -6.02
CA GLU A 96 -19.81 -2.16 -5.94
C GLU A 96 -20.66 -2.20 -7.22
N MET A 97 -21.06 -1.03 -7.75
CA MET A 97 -21.75 -0.95 -9.04
C MET A 97 -20.88 -1.51 -10.17
N ALA A 98 -19.59 -1.19 -10.22
CA ALA A 98 -18.66 -1.76 -11.21
C ALA A 98 -18.54 -3.28 -11.07
N ARG A 99 -18.41 -3.80 -9.85
CA ARG A 99 -18.36 -5.23 -9.53
C ARG A 99 -19.64 -5.93 -10.00
N ASN A 100 -20.81 -5.40 -9.66
CA ASN A 100 -22.11 -5.95 -10.05
C ASN A 100 -22.32 -5.93 -11.57
N LEU A 101 -21.92 -4.84 -12.25
CA LEU A 101 -22.00 -4.76 -13.72
C LEU A 101 -21.12 -5.81 -14.42
N LEU A 102 -20.04 -6.26 -13.80
CA LEU A 102 -19.15 -7.27 -14.38
C LEU A 102 -19.60 -8.69 -14.05
N LEU A 103 -19.97 -8.94 -12.79
CA LEU A 103 -20.23 -10.30 -12.28
C LEU A 103 -21.68 -10.74 -12.51
N SER A 104 -22.65 -9.83 -12.47
CA SER A 104 -24.08 -10.15 -12.54
C SER A 104 -24.61 -10.26 -13.97
N VAL A 105 -23.80 -9.92 -14.98
CA VAL A 105 -24.20 -10.04 -16.38
C VAL A 105 -24.17 -11.52 -16.79
N GLY A 106 -25.34 -12.11 -16.98
CA GLY A 106 -25.50 -13.51 -17.39
C GLY A 106 -25.32 -13.75 -18.90
N GLY A 107 -25.38 -15.03 -19.30
CA GLY A 107 -25.37 -15.44 -20.70
C GLY A 107 -24.06 -15.13 -21.44
N VAL A 108 -24.13 -14.87 -22.74
CA VAL A 108 -22.96 -14.63 -23.63
C VAL A 108 -22.10 -13.45 -23.16
N HIS A 109 -22.68 -12.52 -22.40
CA HIS A 109 -22.00 -11.34 -21.91
C HIS A 109 -21.31 -11.56 -20.56
N SER A 110 -21.45 -12.72 -19.92
CA SER A 110 -20.71 -13.06 -18.69
C SER A 110 -19.21 -12.98 -18.89
N ILE A 111 -18.50 -12.50 -17.86
CA ILE A 111 -17.03 -12.43 -17.86
C ILE A 111 -16.38 -13.81 -18.01
N PHE A 112 -17.05 -14.87 -17.58
CA PHE A 112 -16.56 -16.25 -17.67
C PHE A 112 -16.75 -16.85 -19.07
N ASN A 113 -17.75 -16.37 -19.82
CA ASN A 113 -18.05 -16.89 -21.16
C ASN A 113 -17.22 -16.23 -22.26
N ARG A 114 -16.81 -14.97 -22.08
CA ARG A 114 -15.97 -14.26 -23.05
C ARG A 114 -14.88 -13.45 -22.35
N ILE A 115 -13.69 -14.01 -22.25
CA ILE A 115 -12.58 -13.33 -21.58
C ILE A 115 -11.95 -12.35 -22.58
N THR A 116 -11.86 -11.08 -22.19
CA THR A 116 -11.29 -10.01 -23.03
C THR A 116 -10.37 -9.12 -22.20
N LEU A 117 -9.46 -8.40 -22.86
CA LEU A 117 -8.54 -7.49 -22.19
C LEU A 117 -9.27 -6.43 -21.31
N PRO A 118 -10.34 -5.75 -21.78
CA PRO A 118 -11.10 -4.83 -20.92
C PRO A 118 -11.67 -5.47 -19.66
N ARG A 119 -12.12 -6.73 -19.73
CA ARG A 119 -12.64 -7.44 -18.57
C ARG A 119 -11.54 -7.75 -17.56
N ILE A 120 -10.38 -8.19 -18.05
CA ILE A 120 -9.18 -8.38 -17.21
C ILE A 120 -8.76 -7.06 -16.57
N GLN A 121 -8.78 -5.95 -17.32
CA GLN A 121 -8.48 -4.62 -16.78
C GLN A 121 -9.44 -4.26 -15.63
N CYS A 122 -10.75 -4.38 -15.83
CA CYS A 122 -11.70 -4.07 -14.75
C CYS A 122 -11.49 -4.93 -13.50
N LEU A 123 -11.30 -6.24 -13.68
CA LEU A 123 -11.02 -7.14 -12.56
C LEU A 123 -9.69 -6.79 -11.88
N LEU A 124 -8.64 -6.45 -12.65
CA LEU A 124 -7.38 -5.97 -12.09
C LEU A 124 -7.57 -4.69 -11.26
N TYR A 125 -8.35 -3.71 -11.74
CA TYR A 125 -8.64 -2.50 -10.97
C TYR A 125 -9.46 -2.77 -9.71
N LEU A 126 -10.40 -3.72 -9.74
CA LEU A 126 -11.08 -4.19 -8.53
C LEU A 126 -10.09 -4.77 -7.52
N ARG A 127 -9.16 -5.61 -7.98
CA ARG A 127 -8.11 -6.20 -7.13
C ARG A 127 -7.16 -5.16 -6.54
N ILE A 128 -6.77 -4.18 -7.35
CA ILE A 128 -5.96 -3.05 -6.91
C ILE A 128 -6.73 -2.20 -5.90
N TYR A 129 -8.02 -1.96 -6.12
CA TYR A 129 -8.82 -1.15 -5.21
C TYR A 129 -8.88 -1.78 -3.82
N GLN A 130 -9.12 -3.10 -3.72
CA GLN A 130 -9.07 -3.83 -2.45
C GLN A 130 -7.74 -3.67 -1.70
N ARG A 131 -6.63 -3.47 -2.43
CA ARG A 131 -5.29 -3.32 -1.83
C ARG A 131 -4.98 -1.89 -1.37
N PHE A 132 -5.50 -0.88 -2.06
CA PHE A 132 -5.10 0.52 -1.87
C PHE A 132 -6.22 1.41 -1.31
N SER A 133 -7.46 0.93 -1.25
CA SER A 133 -8.56 1.73 -0.72
C SER A 133 -8.42 1.92 0.80
N PRO A 134 -8.70 3.12 1.32
CA PRO A 134 -8.68 3.34 2.76
C PRO A 134 -9.85 2.66 3.50
N GLU A 135 -10.96 2.40 2.81
CA GLU A 135 -12.20 1.94 3.47
C GLU A 135 -12.47 0.42 3.41
N LEU A 136 -11.84 -0.34 2.52
CA LEU A 136 -12.09 -1.80 2.46
C LEU A 136 -11.15 -2.59 3.35
N ASN A 137 -11.75 -3.61 3.99
CA ASN A 137 -11.06 -4.78 4.50
C ASN A 137 -11.44 -5.99 3.68
N GLU A 138 -10.64 -6.32 2.68
CA GLU A 138 -10.70 -7.67 2.14
C GLU A 138 -9.27 -8.19 2.24
N ALA A 139 -8.89 -8.77 3.38
CA ALA A 139 -7.75 -9.69 3.47
C ALA A 139 -8.26 -11.13 3.49
N ASN A 140 -9.27 -11.43 2.67
CA ASN A 140 -9.96 -12.72 2.69
C ASN A 140 -9.39 -13.70 1.66
N ALA A 141 -9.58 -15.01 1.89
CA ALA A 141 -9.19 -16.07 0.94
C ALA A 141 -9.76 -15.83 -0.48
N GLU A 142 -10.91 -15.14 -0.56
CA GLU A 142 -11.52 -14.69 -1.82
C GLU A 142 -10.57 -13.88 -2.71
N ASN A 143 -9.67 -13.08 -2.12
CA ASN A 143 -8.67 -12.34 -2.89
C ASN A 143 -7.70 -13.25 -3.63
N SER A 144 -7.24 -14.30 -2.94
CA SER A 144 -6.34 -15.28 -3.54
C SER A 144 -7.07 -16.03 -4.66
N LEU A 145 -8.35 -16.39 -4.47
CA LEU A 145 -9.19 -16.94 -5.52
C LEU A 145 -9.35 -15.98 -6.71
N PHE A 146 -9.48 -14.69 -6.44
CA PHE A 146 -9.64 -13.66 -7.46
C PHE A 146 -8.35 -13.48 -8.30
N VAL A 147 -7.18 -13.51 -7.66
CA VAL A 147 -5.88 -13.52 -8.36
C VAL A 147 -5.69 -14.81 -9.15
N CYS A 148 -6.10 -15.96 -8.63
CA CYS A 148 -6.09 -17.23 -9.36
C CYS A 148 -6.96 -17.15 -10.62
N LEU A 149 -8.17 -16.59 -10.51
CA LEU A 149 -9.08 -16.36 -11.64
C LEU A 149 -8.43 -15.45 -12.69
N LEU A 150 -7.88 -14.32 -12.27
CA LEU A 150 -7.16 -13.38 -13.14
C LEU A 150 -5.97 -14.05 -13.85
N ALA A 151 -5.20 -14.88 -13.13
CA ALA A 151 -4.08 -15.63 -13.70
C ALA A 151 -4.53 -16.62 -14.77
N GLN A 152 -5.66 -17.31 -14.58
CA GLN A 152 -6.22 -18.20 -15.60
C GLN A 152 -6.77 -17.42 -16.80
N MET A 153 -7.48 -16.31 -16.57
CA MET A 153 -7.95 -15.43 -17.64
C MET A 153 -6.80 -14.86 -18.47
N CYS A 154 -5.70 -14.49 -17.81
CA CYS A 154 -4.46 -14.06 -18.42
C CYS A 154 -3.91 -15.11 -19.40
N LYS A 155 -3.82 -16.38 -18.97
CA LYS A 155 -3.38 -17.49 -19.82
C LYS A 155 -4.32 -17.74 -21.00
N LEU A 156 -5.65 -17.67 -20.78
CA LEU A 156 -6.65 -17.91 -21.81
C LEU A 156 -6.67 -16.84 -22.91
N VAL A 157 -6.43 -15.57 -22.56
CA VAL A 157 -6.29 -14.47 -23.53
C VAL A 157 -4.91 -14.46 -24.20
N GLY A 158 -3.93 -15.12 -23.60
CA GLY A 158 -2.54 -15.14 -24.08
C GLY A 158 -1.71 -13.95 -23.56
N LEU A 159 -2.07 -13.34 -22.44
CA LEU A 159 -1.29 -12.27 -21.79
C LEU A 159 0.13 -12.73 -21.38
N ASN A 160 0.30 -14.03 -21.16
CA ASN A 160 1.59 -14.68 -20.92
C ASN A 160 2.45 -14.85 -22.19
N ARG A 161 1.91 -14.47 -23.36
CA ARG A 161 2.66 -14.44 -24.62
C ARG A 161 3.00 -13.01 -25.03
N ASP A 162 4.22 -12.79 -25.52
CA ASP A 162 4.62 -11.47 -25.99
C ASP A 162 3.79 -11.06 -27.22
N PRO A 163 3.19 -9.87 -27.22
CA PRO A 163 2.30 -9.45 -28.30
C PRO A 163 3.03 -9.23 -29.64
N ASP A 164 4.37 -9.12 -29.64
CA ASP A 164 5.15 -9.02 -30.89
C ASP A 164 5.07 -10.30 -31.73
N PHE A 165 4.72 -11.45 -31.15
CA PHE A 165 4.50 -12.69 -31.89
C PHE A 165 3.16 -12.71 -32.65
N PHE A 166 2.28 -11.73 -32.42
CA PHE A 166 0.95 -11.63 -33.03
C PHE A 166 0.72 -10.27 -33.71
N PRO A 167 1.61 -9.85 -34.65
CA PRO A 167 1.57 -8.50 -35.22
C PRO A 167 0.27 -8.20 -35.98
N GLU A 168 -0.37 -9.22 -36.54
CA GLU A 168 -1.65 -9.07 -37.25
C GLU A 168 -2.83 -8.83 -36.31
N LEU A 169 -2.77 -9.35 -35.08
CA LEU A 169 -3.84 -9.23 -34.09
C LEU A 169 -3.65 -7.97 -33.22
N ILE A 170 -2.42 -7.68 -32.81
CA ILE A 170 -2.07 -6.59 -31.88
C ILE A 170 -1.18 -5.58 -32.60
N LYS A 171 -1.83 -4.68 -33.34
CA LYS A 171 -1.14 -3.69 -34.20
C LYS A 171 -0.65 -2.47 -33.44
N LYS A 172 -1.42 -1.97 -32.47
CA LYS A 172 -1.13 -0.74 -31.73
C LYS A 172 -0.08 -1.00 -30.65
N ASP A 173 1.01 -0.24 -30.64
CA ASP A 173 2.07 -0.37 -29.62
C ASP A 173 1.60 0.02 -28.21
N SER A 174 0.66 0.97 -28.08
CA SER A 174 0.04 1.30 -26.79
C SER A 174 -0.63 0.08 -26.15
N VAL A 175 -1.34 -0.71 -26.95
CA VAL A 175 -1.97 -1.96 -26.50
C VAL A 175 -0.92 -3.00 -26.11
N LYS A 176 0.19 -3.12 -26.86
CA LYS A 176 1.31 -4.00 -26.48
C LYS A 176 1.93 -3.60 -25.14
N SER A 177 2.09 -2.30 -24.88
CA SER A 177 2.60 -1.79 -23.60
C SER A 177 1.66 -2.20 -22.47
N ILE A 178 0.36 -1.88 -22.59
CA ILE A 178 -0.65 -2.25 -21.58
C ILE A 178 -0.70 -3.77 -21.34
N TRP A 179 -0.62 -4.57 -22.40
CA TRP A 179 -0.56 -6.04 -22.35
C TRP A 179 0.57 -6.53 -21.45
N ARG A 180 1.79 -6.01 -21.66
CA ARG A 180 2.97 -6.32 -20.86
C ARG A 180 2.81 -5.83 -19.41
N LYS A 181 2.37 -4.59 -19.20
CA LYS A 181 2.18 -4.02 -17.85
C LYS A 181 1.20 -4.83 -17.00
N ILE A 182 0.06 -5.23 -17.58
CA ILE A 182 -0.94 -6.06 -16.90
C ILE A 182 -0.34 -7.42 -16.54
N PHE A 183 0.37 -8.07 -17.47
CA PHE A 183 0.99 -9.38 -17.20
C PHE A 183 1.94 -9.32 -16.01
N TYR A 184 2.88 -8.37 -15.99
CA TYR A 184 3.83 -8.22 -14.89
C TYR A 184 3.16 -7.83 -13.57
N LYS A 185 2.08 -7.02 -13.59
CA LYS A 185 1.33 -6.73 -12.37
C LYS A 185 0.62 -7.96 -11.81
N LEU A 186 0.01 -8.79 -12.66
CA LEU A 186 -0.62 -10.04 -12.22
C LEU A 186 0.38 -11.00 -11.61
N MET A 187 1.59 -11.09 -12.16
CA MET A 187 2.66 -11.89 -11.58
C MET A 187 3.12 -11.37 -10.20
N SER A 188 3.22 -10.04 -10.05
CA SER A 188 3.51 -9.44 -8.74
C SER A 188 2.42 -9.75 -7.71
N LEU A 189 1.14 -9.61 -8.08
CA LEU A 189 0.02 -9.93 -7.20
C LEU A 189 0.01 -11.41 -6.81
N ASP A 190 0.27 -12.32 -7.75
CA ASP A 190 0.38 -13.77 -7.51
C ASP A 190 1.48 -14.11 -6.49
N ILE A 191 2.68 -13.53 -6.64
CA ILE A 191 3.79 -13.76 -5.72
C ILE A 191 3.54 -13.14 -4.34
N LEU A 192 2.93 -11.97 -4.28
CA LEU A 192 2.58 -11.33 -3.01
C LEU A 192 1.48 -12.09 -2.27
N ASP A 193 0.50 -12.66 -2.98
CA ASP A 193 -0.52 -13.53 -2.38
C ASP A 193 0.11 -14.85 -1.91
N ALA A 194 1.02 -15.45 -2.68
CA ALA A 194 1.78 -16.62 -2.26
C ALA A 194 2.61 -16.36 -0.99
N TYR A 195 3.25 -15.19 -0.91
CA TYR A 195 3.96 -14.74 0.28
C TYR A 195 3.03 -14.50 1.48
N GLN A 196 1.86 -13.93 1.25
CA GLN A 196 0.94 -13.59 2.33
C GLN A 196 0.26 -14.83 2.90
N TYR A 197 -0.23 -15.71 2.03
CA TYR A 197 -1.13 -16.82 2.38
C TYR A 197 -0.46 -18.20 2.29
N GLY A 198 0.81 -18.28 1.90
CA GLY A 198 1.51 -19.56 1.72
C GLY A 198 1.00 -20.37 0.53
N SER A 199 0.28 -19.75 -0.42
CA SER A 199 -0.24 -20.43 -1.60
C SER A 199 0.85 -20.69 -2.65
N SER A 200 0.57 -21.60 -3.58
CA SER A 200 1.44 -21.85 -4.73
C SER A 200 1.27 -20.75 -5.78
N THR A 201 2.37 -20.28 -6.37
CA THR A 201 2.32 -19.31 -7.47
C THR A 201 1.71 -19.93 -8.72
N MET A 202 0.84 -19.18 -9.40
CA MET A 202 0.15 -19.60 -10.63
C MET A 202 0.99 -19.43 -11.89
N PHE A 203 1.97 -18.53 -11.88
CA PHE A 203 2.87 -18.32 -13.02
C PHE A 203 4.17 -19.09 -12.82
N LEU A 204 4.34 -20.19 -13.55
CA LEU A 204 5.58 -20.98 -13.50
C LEU A 204 6.63 -20.44 -14.47
N GLU A 205 7.90 -20.61 -14.12
CA GLU A 205 9.01 -20.30 -15.02
C GLU A 205 8.94 -21.13 -16.29
N GLY A 206 9.26 -20.51 -17.43
CA GLY A 206 9.16 -21.13 -18.75
C GLY A 206 7.74 -21.21 -19.34
N GLN A 207 6.69 -20.78 -18.61
CA GLN A 207 5.31 -20.74 -19.14
C GLN A 207 4.89 -19.39 -19.74
N TYR A 208 5.83 -18.46 -19.85
CA TYR A 208 5.60 -17.14 -20.42
C TYR A 208 6.82 -16.66 -21.21
N ASP A 209 6.59 -15.86 -22.24
CA ASP A 209 7.64 -15.22 -23.05
C ASP A 209 7.44 -13.69 -23.20
N THR A 210 6.48 -13.12 -22.45
CA THR A 210 6.18 -11.68 -22.43
C THR A 210 7.41 -10.86 -22.04
N LYS A 211 7.85 -9.95 -22.92
CA LYS A 211 8.98 -9.05 -22.65
C LYS A 211 8.59 -7.95 -21.68
N LEU A 212 9.56 -7.40 -20.95
CA LEU A 212 9.37 -6.20 -20.14
C LEU A 212 8.82 -5.03 -20.99
N PRO A 213 7.93 -4.20 -20.44
CA PRO A 213 7.44 -3.04 -21.15
C PRO A 213 8.58 -2.05 -21.39
N ARG A 214 8.61 -1.45 -22.59
CA ARG A 214 9.64 -0.50 -23.00
C ARG A 214 9.04 0.52 -23.96
N LEU A 215 9.66 1.68 -24.03
CA LEU A 215 9.34 2.67 -25.06
C LEU A 215 9.68 2.13 -26.46
N SER A 216 9.02 2.70 -27.48
CA SER A 216 9.39 2.46 -28.86
C SER A 216 10.81 3.01 -29.13
N ASP A 217 11.54 2.43 -30.09
CA ASP A 217 12.89 2.91 -30.43
C ASP A 217 12.89 4.38 -30.86
N SER A 218 11.80 4.82 -31.49
CA SER A 218 11.59 6.23 -31.88
C SER A 218 11.42 7.14 -30.66
N ASP A 219 10.59 6.75 -29.69
CA ASP A 219 10.32 7.57 -28.50
C ASP A 219 11.52 7.59 -27.55
N GLU A 220 12.23 6.47 -27.42
CA GLU A 220 13.48 6.39 -26.67
C GLU A 220 14.55 7.31 -27.30
N LYS A 221 14.66 7.33 -28.63
CA LYS A 221 15.55 8.26 -29.33
C LYS A 221 15.13 9.72 -29.13
N ALA A 222 13.83 10.02 -29.14
CA ALA A 222 13.32 11.36 -28.88
C ALA A 222 13.68 11.86 -27.48
N LEU A 223 13.49 11.02 -26.44
CA LEU A 223 13.90 11.35 -25.08
C LEU A 223 15.42 11.54 -24.96
N ARG A 224 16.22 10.68 -25.59
CA ARG A 224 17.70 10.79 -25.56
C ARG A 224 18.21 12.06 -26.22
N LEU A 225 17.66 12.43 -27.38
CA LEU A 225 18.01 13.67 -28.07
C LEU A 225 17.65 14.89 -27.23
N PHE A 226 16.52 14.85 -26.53
CA PHE A 226 16.13 15.89 -25.60
C PHE A 226 17.10 15.98 -24.40
N SER A 227 17.44 14.85 -23.76
CA SER A 227 18.42 14.80 -22.67
C SER A 227 19.78 15.37 -23.06
N SER A 228 20.27 15.03 -24.26
CA SER A 228 21.65 15.34 -24.66
C SER A 228 21.82 16.75 -25.22
N ASN A 229 20.81 17.26 -25.95
CA ASN A 229 20.96 18.48 -26.73
C ASN A 229 20.09 19.64 -26.22
N GLY A 230 19.12 19.40 -25.32
CA GLY A 230 18.17 20.42 -24.88
C GLY A 230 17.28 20.98 -26.00
N ILE A 231 17.35 20.40 -27.21
CA ILE A 231 16.60 20.83 -28.38
C ILE A 231 15.27 20.06 -28.38
N LEU A 232 14.18 20.78 -28.16
CA LEU A 232 12.87 20.37 -28.67
C LEU A 232 13.02 20.36 -30.19
N GLY A 233 13.10 19.18 -30.81
CA GLY A 233 12.97 19.10 -32.26
C GLY A 233 11.70 19.83 -32.67
N THR A 234 11.64 20.39 -33.89
CA THR A 234 10.52 21.22 -34.37
C THR A 234 9.13 20.58 -34.24
N ASP A 235 9.05 19.26 -33.98
CA ASP A 235 7.83 18.46 -33.76
C ASP A 235 7.64 17.93 -32.31
N SER A 236 8.42 18.39 -31.33
CA SER A 236 8.40 17.85 -29.96
C SER A 236 7.56 18.72 -29.02
N ASP A 237 6.28 18.39 -28.86
CA ASP A 237 5.40 18.98 -27.86
C ASP A 237 5.94 18.66 -26.43
N PRO A 238 6.15 19.66 -25.54
CA PRO A 238 6.53 19.43 -24.15
C PRO A 238 5.63 18.44 -23.40
N GLN A 239 4.33 18.40 -23.72
CA GLN A 239 3.40 17.44 -23.11
C GLN A 239 3.65 16.01 -23.58
N ARG A 240 4.08 15.82 -24.85
CA ARG A 240 4.51 14.51 -25.33
C ARG A 240 5.76 14.04 -24.60
N LEU A 241 6.76 14.91 -24.42
CA LEU A 241 7.97 14.54 -23.69
C LEU A 241 7.69 14.21 -22.22
N LYS A 242 6.81 14.97 -21.56
CA LYS A 242 6.35 14.65 -20.20
C LYS A 242 5.72 13.26 -20.12
N ARG A 243 4.83 12.91 -21.06
CA ARG A 243 4.21 11.58 -21.14
C ARG A 243 5.23 10.47 -21.37
N LEU A 244 6.21 10.70 -22.25
CA LEU A 244 7.27 9.71 -22.51
C LEU A 244 8.19 9.53 -21.29
N ALA A 245 8.54 10.61 -20.58
CA ALA A 245 9.30 10.54 -19.33
C ALA A 245 8.56 9.74 -18.25
N LEU A 246 7.25 10.00 -18.10
CA LEU A 246 6.39 9.26 -17.19
C LEU A 246 6.33 7.78 -17.55
N GLU A 247 6.09 7.46 -18.81
CA GLU A 247 6.02 6.07 -19.31
C GLU A 247 7.35 5.34 -19.13
N ARG A 248 8.48 6.02 -19.34
CA ARG A 248 9.81 5.46 -19.05
C ARG A 248 9.97 5.11 -17.57
N SER A 249 9.57 6.01 -16.68
CA SER A 249 9.63 5.80 -15.23
C SER A 249 8.78 4.60 -14.81
N ILE A 250 7.53 4.53 -15.29
CA ILE A 250 6.61 3.40 -15.06
C ILE A 250 7.26 2.07 -15.50
N ASN A 251 7.85 2.03 -16.69
CA ASN A 251 8.46 0.81 -17.21
C ASN A 251 9.68 0.37 -16.38
N GLN A 252 10.49 1.32 -15.89
CA GLN A 252 11.59 1.03 -14.97
C GLN A 252 11.10 0.49 -13.63
N ASP A 253 10.03 1.06 -13.07
CA ASP A 253 9.48 0.60 -11.80
C ASP A 253 8.87 -0.80 -11.92
N ILE A 254 8.24 -1.12 -13.06
CA ILE A 254 7.75 -2.48 -13.36
C ILE A 254 8.92 -3.48 -13.47
N GLU A 255 10.03 -3.08 -14.10
CA GLU A 255 11.24 -3.91 -14.16
C GLU A 255 11.79 -4.18 -12.75
N LEU A 256 11.83 -3.17 -11.88
CA LEU A 256 12.27 -3.32 -10.49
C LEU A 256 11.32 -4.24 -9.69
N GLU A 257 10.01 -4.05 -9.82
CA GLU A 257 9.00 -4.90 -9.19
C GLU A 257 9.15 -6.36 -9.68
N TYR A 258 9.44 -6.58 -10.97
CA TYR A 258 9.71 -7.91 -11.51
C TYR A 258 10.98 -8.53 -10.97
N LYS A 259 12.09 -7.79 -10.88
CA LYS A 259 13.34 -8.30 -10.29
C LYS A 259 13.11 -8.76 -8.85
N LEU A 260 12.39 -7.97 -8.05
CA LEU A 260 11.99 -8.37 -6.70
C LEU A 260 11.13 -9.65 -6.70
N CYS A 261 10.17 -9.75 -7.62
CA CYS A 261 9.34 -10.94 -7.78
C CYS A 261 10.17 -12.22 -8.04
N VAL A 262 11.23 -12.13 -8.85
CA VAL A 262 12.13 -13.27 -9.13
C VAL A 262 12.84 -13.73 -7.86
N ILE A 263 13.37 -12.80 -7.06
CA ILE A 263 14.01 -13.09 -5.77
C ILE A 263 13.02 -13.78 -4.83
N LEU A 264 11.81 -13.22 -4.70
CA LEU A 264 10.78 -13.73 -3.81
C LEU A 264 10.28 -15.12 -4.22
N ARG A 265 10.07 -15.38 -5.51
CA ARG A 265 9.69 -16.70 -6.00
C ARG A 265 10.70 -17.77 -5.58
N ARG A 266 12.00 -17.48 -5.72
CA ARG A 266 13.07 -18.39 -5.30
C ARG A 266 13.09 -18.60 -3.78
N GLY A 267 12.77 -17.57 -3.01
CA GLY A 267 12.63 -17.64 -1.55
C GLY A 267 11.42 -18.45 -1.09
N LEU A 268 10.31 -18.40 -1.83
CA LEU A 268 9.06 -19.09 -1.50
C LEU A 268 9.03 -20.55 -1.96
N GLN A 269 9.75 -20.89 -3.04
CA GLN A 269 9.73 -22.22 -3.64
C GLN A 269 9.91 -23.36 -2.62
N PRO A 270 10.86 -23.31 -1.65
CA PRO A 270 11.02 -24.39 -0.67
C PRO A 270 9.80 -24.58 0.24
N TYR A 271 9.06 -23.51 0.54
CA TYR A 271 7.86 -23.56 1.39
C TYR A 271 6.63 -24.08 0.64
N GLN A 272 6.65 -24.04 -0.69
CA GLN A 272 5.59 -24.59 -1.54
C GLN A 272 5.74 -26.11 -1.74
N GLU A 273 6.94 -26.65 -1.55
CA GLU A 273 7.22 -28.09 -1.58
C GLU A 273 6.95 -28.70 -0.20
N VAL A 274 5.72 -29.16 0.06
CA VAL A 274 5.24 -29.72 1.36
C VAL A 274 6.21 -30.71 2.02
N ALA A 275 6.99 -31.45 1.24
CA ALA A 275 7.93 -32.47 1.72
C ALA A 275 9.33 -31.94 2.10
N ARG A 276 9.66 -30.67 1.82
CA ARG A 276 11.00 -30.12 2.03
C ARG A 276 10.97 -28.99 3.06
N LYS A 277 11.91 -29.05 4.00
CA LYS A 277 12.27 -27.88 4.81
C LYS A 277 13.21 -27.01 3.98
N MET A 278 13.06 -25.68 4.06
CA MET A 278 14.03 -24.77 3.47
C MET A 278 15.40 -24.97 4.12
N PRO A 279 16.46 -25.27 3.35
CA PRO A 279 17.81 -25.32 3.88
C PRO A 279 18.22 -23.93 4.39
N ALA A 280 18.90 -23.89 5.53
CA ALA A 280 19.42 -22.66 6.13
C ALA A 280 20.24 -21.83 5.11
N ASP A 281 21.13 -22.48 4.36
CA ASP A 281 21.96 -21.80 3.34
C ASP A 281 21.14 -21.10 2.25
N GLN A 282 20.02 -21.69 1.85
CA GLN A 282 19.13 -21.11 0.85
C GLN A 282 18.41 -19.88 1.40
N LEU A 283 17.95 -19.94 2.65
CA LEU A 283 17.31 -18.81 3.33
C LEU A 283 18.29 -17.64 3.49
N GLY A 284 19.51 -17.92 3.95
CA GLY A 284 20.58 -16.92 4.04
C GLY A 284 21.00 -16.36 2.68
N SER A 285 20.93 -17.15 1.60
CA SER A 285 21.18 -16.66 0.23
C SER A 285 20.08 -15.69 -0.24
N VAL A 286 18.82 -15.99 0.04
CA VAL A 286 17.67 -15.14 -0.34
C VAL A 286 17.69 -13.83 0.45
N LEU A 287 17.94 -13.90 1.77
CA LEU A 287 18.03 -12.71 2.61
C LEU A 287 19.17 -11.77 2.17
N ARG A 288 20.33 -12.32 1.81
CA ARG A 288 21.44 -11.54 1.24
C ARG A 288 21.04 -10.90 -0.08
N GLU A 289 20.44 -11.64 -1.00
CA GLU A 289 20.01 -11.07 -2.29
C GLU A 289 18.97 -9.96 -2.12
N LEU A 290 18.02 -10.09 -1.18
CA LEU A 290 17.08 -9.00 -0.84
C LEU A 290 17.81 -7.76 -0.30
N THR A 291 18.80 -7.96 0.55
CA THR A 291 19.59 -6.87 1.16
C THR A 291 20.49 -6.19 0.13
N ASP A 292 21.13 -6.96 -0.75
CA ASP A 292 21.93 -6.46 -1.86
C ASP A 292 21.05 -5.69 -2.84
N PHE A 293 19.89 -6.24 -3.19
CA PHE A 293 18.90 -5.59 -4.05
C PHE A 293 18.40 -4.26 -3.45
N ARG A 294 18.15 -4.20 -2.13
CA ARG A 294 17.84 -2.94 -1.43
C ARG A 294 18.97 -1.94 -1.61
N THR A 295 20.20 -2.36 -1.39
CA THR A 295 21.38 -1.47 -1.43
C THR A 295 21.68 -0.97 -2.84
N GLU A 296 21.49 -1.80 -3.86
CA GLU A 296 21.76 -1.47 -5.27
C GLU A 296 20.69 -0.55 -5.87
N TYR A 297 19.41 -0.83 -5.61
CA TYR A 297 18.31 -0.19 -6.35
C TYR A 297 17.49 0.82 -5.54
N PHE A 298 17.47 0.72 -4.21
CA PHE A 298 16.60 1.54 -3.37
C PHE A 298 17.41 2.47 -2.48
N PRO A 299 17.33 3.80 -2.69
CA PRO A 299 17.88 4.72 -1.71
C PRO A 299 17.14 4.54 -0.38
N LYS A 300 17.84 4.89 0.70
CA LYS A 300 17.29 4.94 2.05
C LYS A 300 16.01 5.80 2.07
N ILE A 301 14.98 5.41 2.83
CA ILE A 301 13.66 6.08 2.87
C ILE A 301 13.82 7.58 3.15
N SER A 302 14.65 7.92 4.13
CA SER A 302 15.00 9.30 4.49
C SER A 302 15.52 10.10 3.30
N SER A 303 16.38 9.50 2.47
CA SER A 303 16.92 10.13 1.26
C SER A 303 15.88 10.21 0.13
N LEU A 304 15.03 9.20 0.00
CA LEU A 304 13.96 9.15 -0.99
C LEU A 304 12.93 10.27 -0.76
N MET A 305 12.60 10.55 0.50
CA MET A 305 11.68 11.62 0.91
C MET A 305 12.34 13.02 0.98
N ALA A 306 13.66 13.12 0.88
CA ALA A 306 14.42 14.38 0.97
C ALA A 306 14.53 15.17 -0.35
N ASP A 307 13.71 14.84 -1.35
CA ASP A 307 13.42 15.72 -2.49
C ASP A 307 14.61 16.09 -3.41
N SER A 308 15.59 15.21 -3.58
CA SER A 308 16.62 15.40 -4.62
C SER A 308 16.37 14.45 -5.79
N TYR A 309 15.85 14.97 -6.89
CA TYR A 309 16.09 14.33 -8.18
C TYR A 309 17.59 14.41 -8.49
N VAL A 310 18.07 13.55 -9.40
CA VAL A 310 19.41 13.76 -9.94
C VAL A 310 19.39 15.08 -10.70
N LYS A 311 20.20 16.05 -10.26
CA LYS A 311 20.21 17.40 -10.81
C LYS A 311 20.45 17.36 -12.33
N GLY A 312 19.57 17.99 -13.09
CA GLY A 312 19.56 18.02 -14.56
C GLY A 312 18.92 16.81 -15.24
N SER A 313 18.28 15.90 -14.49
CA SER A 313 17.61 14.74 -15.10
C SER A 313 16.26 15.10 -15.74
N ILE A 314 15.80 14.26 -16.67
CA ILE A 314 14.48 14.41 -17.29
C ILE A 314 13.36 14.31 -16.24
N GLU A 315 13.55 13.43 -15.26
CA GLU A 315 12.61 13.20 -14.17
C GLU A 315 12.50 14.43 -13.27
N GLU A 316 13.62 15.15 -13.03
CA GLU A 316 13.59 16.45 -12.34
C GLU A 316 12.81 17.48 -13.15
N LEU A 317 13.11 17.60 -14.44
CA LEU A 317 12.51 18.61 -15.31
C LEU A 317 10.98 18.46 -15.41
N PHE A 318 10.51 17.22 -15.51
CA PHE A 318 9.08 16.92 -15.63
C PHE A 318 8.39 16.60 -14.30
N GLN A 319 9.13 16.63 -13.18
CA GLN A 319 8.64 16.27 -11.85
C GLN A 319 7.95 14.90 -11.87
N THR A 320 8.61 13.90 -12.46
CA THR A 320 8.01 12.56 -12.59
C THR A 320 7.81 11.94 -11.21
N PRO A 321 6.59 11.49 -10.86
CA PRO A 321 6.31 10.94 -9.54
C PRO A 321 7.25 9.77 -9.21
N ARG A 322 7.62 9.63 -7.93
CA ARG A 322 8.50 8.57 -7.41
C ARG A 322 7.78 7.64 -6.42
N THR A 323 6.48 7.85 -6.24
CA THR A 323 5.65 7.18 -5.24
C THR A 323 5.66 5.65 -5.36
N LYS A 324 5.82 5.11 -6.58
CA LYS A 324 5.92 3.66 -6.82
C LYS A 324 7.21 3.06 -6.27
N ARG A 325 8.32 3.81 -6.28
CA ARG A 325 9.58 3.36 -5.65
C ARG A 325 9.47 3.25 -4.14
N LEU A 326 8.72 4.15 -3.51
CA LEU A 326 8.40 4.02 -2.08
C LEU A 326 7.59 2.75 -1.83
N GLU A 327 6.56 2.48 -2.66
CA GLU A 327 5.74 1.27 -2.56
C GLU A 327 6.60 -0.01 -2.62
N ILE A 328 7.47 -0.13 -3.62
CA ILE A 328 8.36 -1.29 -3.78
C ILE A 328 9.36 -1.38 -2.62
N GLY A 329 9.91 -0.24 -2.18
CA GLY A 329 10.82 -0.18 -1.03
C GLY A 329 10.16 -0.66 0.27
N CYS A 330 8.90 -0.29 0.53
CA CYS A 330 8.15 -0.76 1.69
C CYS A 330 7.89 -2.27 1.62
N ILE A 331 7.55 -2.81 0.45
CA ILE A 331 7.40 -4.26 0.24
C ILE A 331 8.74 -4.93 0.55
N LEU A 332 9.85 -4.44 -0.03
CA LEU A 332 11.18 -5.01 0.17
C LEU A 332 11.58 -5.05 1.66
N LEU A 333 11.32 -3.99 2.42
CA LEU A 333 11.57 -3.98 3.87
C LEU A 333 10.74 -5.02 4.61
N MET A 334 9.44 -5.11 4.33
CA MET A 334 8.58 -6.15 4.90
C MET A 334 9.11 -7.56 4.59
N GLN A 335 9.63 -7.77 3.38
CA GLN A 335 10.20 -9.07 2.97
C GLN A 335 11.52 -9.36 3.69
N ILE A 336 12.44 -8.39 3.77
CA ILE A 336 13.69 -8.51 4.54
C ILE A 336 13.37 -8.84 6.00
N GLU A 337 12.37 -8.17 6.57
CA GLU A 337 11.91 -8.45 7.93
C GLU A 337 11.49 -9.91 8.08
N THR A 338 10.57 -10.38 7.25
CA THR A 338 10.00 -11.71 7.41
C THR A 338 11.03 -12.81 7.13
N PHE A 339 11.86 -12.68 6.09
CA PHE A 339 12.93 -13.65 5.85
C PHE A 339 14.02 -13.61 6.95
N GLY A 340 14.33 -12.42 7.50
CA GLY A 340 15.22 -12.26 8.65
C GLY A 340 14.67 -12.91 9.92
N TYR A 341 13.38 -12.72 10.21
CA TYR A 341 12.67 -13.33 11.32
C TYR A 341 12.64 -14.86 11.22
N ILE A 342 12.30 -15.40 10.04
CA ILE A 342 12.32 -16.85 9.82
C ILE A 342 13.75 -17.39 9.96
N GLY A 343 14.75 -16.65 9.49
CA GLY A 343 16.17 -16.99 9.67
C GLY A 343 16.56 -17.09 11.14
N TYR A 344 16.13 -16.10 11.94
CA TYR A 344 16.32 -16.08 13.38
C TYR A 344 15.69 -17.30 14.07
N LEU A 345 14.46 -17.65 13.74
CA LEU A 345 13.80 -18.85 14.28
C LEU A 345 14.43 -20.17 13.80
N GLY A 346 14.96 -20.18 12.58
CA GLY A 346 15.53 -21.35 11.91
C GLY A 346 16.96 -21.71 12.31
N GLY A 347 17.61 -20.91 13.17
CA GLY A 347 18.96 -21.18 13.66
C GLY A 347 20.09 -20.83 12.68
N LEU A 348 19.82 -20.09 11.60
CA LEU A 348 20.88 -19.33 10.91
C LEU A 348 21.43 -18.29 11.87
N ASP A 349 22.75 -18.08 11.90
CA ASP A 349 23.49 -17.05 12.66
C ASP A 349 22.55 -16.04 13.35
N THR A 350 22.03 -16.44 14.53
CA THR A 350 20.72 -15.98 15.02
C THR A 350 20.66 -14.47 15.20
N LEU A 351 21.80 -13.85 15.44
CA LEU A 351 21.91 -12.41 15.55
C LEU A 351 21.72 -11.68 14.22
N ASP A 352 22.28 -12.15 13.11
CA ASP A 352 22.19 -11.44 11.82
C ASP A 352 20.73 -11.35 11.32
N GLY A 353 20.00 -12.47 11.36
CA GLY A 353 18.57 -12.48 11.03
C GLY A 353 17.75 -11.53 11.88
N ALA A 354 18.02 -11.48 13.19
CA ALA A 354 17.36 -10.56 14.11
C ALA A 354 17.74 -9.09 13.86
N TYR A 355 18.98 -8.79 13.47
CA TYR A 355 19.42 -7.45 13.11
C TYR A 355 18.74 -6.96 11.83
N LYS A 356 18.68 -7.78 10.78
CA LYS A 356 17.98 -7.44 9.52
C LYS A 356 16.48 -7.25 9.74
N ALA A 357 15.87 -8.11 10.56
CA ALA A 357 14.45 -7.96 10.92
C ALA A 357 14.18 -6.67 11.71
N THR A 358 15.06 -6.34 12.65
CA THR A 358 14.94 -5.12 13.46
C THR A 358 15.17 -3.87 12.63
N ASP A 359 16.20 -3.81 11.78
CA ASP A 359 16.46 -2.68 10.88
C ASP A 359 15.25 -2.37 10.00
N ALA A 360 14.72 -3.39 9.32
CA ALA A 360 13.55 -3.21 8.46
C ALA A 360 12.31 -2.77 9.25
N THR A 361 12.09 -3.37 10.42
CA THR A 361 10.94 -3.06 11.28
C THR A 361 10.96 -1.62 11.78
N ILE A 362 12.07 -1.14 12.33
CA ILE A 362 12.12 0.21 12.89
C ILE A 362 12.06 1.29 11.80
N CYS A 363 12.62 1.01 10.61
CA CYS A 363 12.47 1.90 9.45
C CYS A 363 11.00 2.02 9.02
N LEU A 364 10.29 0.89 8.89
CA LEU A 364 8.86 0.88 8.56
C LEU A 364 8.00 1.46 9.69
N PHE A 365 8.37 1.25 10.95
CA PHE A 365 7.65 1.81 12.09
C PHE A 365 7.70 3.33 12.08
N LYS A 366 8.90 3.91 11.93
CA LYS A 366 9.05 5.36 11.84
C LYS A 366 8.24 5.91 10.67
N LEU A 367 8.36 5.31 9.48
CA LEU A 367 7.61 5.76 8.29
C LEU A 367 6.09 5.69 8.53
N SER A 368 5.62 4.61 9.14
CA SER A 368 4.20 4.43 9.47
C SER A 368 3.72 5.44 10.50
N SER A 369 4.55 5.77 11.48
CA SER A 369 4.27 6.82 12.44
C SER A 369 4.21 8.19 11.76
N ASP A 370 5.17 8.52 10.90
CA ASP A 370 5.20 9.80 10.18
C ASP A 370 3.93 9.98 9.32
N PHE A 371 3.51 8.93 8.60
CA PHE A 371 2.27 8.95 7.79
C PHE A 371 1.00 9.07 8.65
N ALA A 372 0.92 8.36 9.78
CA ALA A 372 -0.23 8.46 10.68
C ALA A 372 -0.32 9.87 11.30
N SER A 373 0.80 10.40 11.78
CA SER A 373 0.94 11.77 12.29
C SER A 373 0.54 12.81 11.25
N HIS A 374 1.00 12.67 10.00
CA HIS A 374 0.61 13.53 8.87
C HIS A 374 -0.90 13.57 8.64
N LEU A 375 -1.54 12.40 8.61
CA LEU A 375 -2.98 12.32 8.39
C LEU A 375 -3.81 12.88 9.54
N CYS A 376 -3.31 12.81 10.78
CA CYS A 376 -3.96 13.42 11.95
C CYS A 376 -3.72 14.94 12.06
N GLY A 377 -2.80 15.50 11.26
CA GLY A 377 -2.30 16.87 11.48
C GLY A 377 -1.53 17.01 12.80
N TRP A 378 -1.04 15.90 13.36
CA TRP A 378 -0.29 15.86 14.61
C TRP A 378 1.20 15.87 14.31
N ASP A 379 1.82 17.03 14.17
CA ASP A 379 3.24 17.14 14.48
C ASP A 379 3.68 18.58 14.67
N ALA A 380 4.70 18.76 15.51
CA ALA A 380 5.37 20.04 15.74
C ALA A 380 6.41 20.35 14.64
N ASN A 381 6.69 19.41 13.73
CA ASN A 381 7.71 19.53 12.69
C ASN A 381 7.07 19.71 11.30
N GLU A 382 6.68 20.97 11.00
CA GLU A 382 6.11 21.37 9.70
C GLU A 382 6.96 20.91 8.49
N GLU A 383 8.27 20.73 8.66
CA GLU A 383 9.16 20.28 7.61
C GLU A 383 8.89 18.82 7.20
N ALA A 384 8.59 17.94 8.15
CA ALA A 384 8.33 16.52 7.87
C ALA A 384 7.00 16.32 7.13
N HIS A 385 5.93 16.99 7.57
CA HIS A 385 4.65 17.02 6.84
C HIS A 385 4.81 17.61 5.44
N GLY A 386 5.54 18.73 5.33
CA GLY A 386 5.84 19.35 4.06
C GLY A 386 6.62 18.44 3.11
N ARG A 387 7.46 17.52 3.62
CA ARG A 387 8.14 16.50 2.80
C ARG A 387 7.19 15.40 2.33
N ILE A 388 6.34 14.87 3.21
CA ILE A 388 5.35 13.83 2.83
C ILE A 388 4.40 14.36 1.77
N GLU A 389 3.85 15.56 1.96
CA GLU A 389 2.88 16.14 1.04
C GLU A 389 3.51 16.41 -0.34
N ARG A 390 4.71 16.98 -0.38
CA ARG A 390 5.46 17.21 -1.63
C ARG A 390 5.80 15.91 -2.35
N TYR A 391 6.22 14.89 -1.59
CA TYR A 391 6.61 13.61 -2.17
C TYR A 391 5.41 12.84 -2.74
N CYS A 392 4.29 12.87 -2.03
CA CYS A 392 3.10 12.10 -2.40
C CYS A 392 2.28 12.76 -3.52
N ASP A 393 2.35 14.09 -3.67
CA ASP A 393 1.61 14.87 -4.69
C ASP A 393 0.12 14.48 -4.79
N GLY A 394 -0.57 14.43 -3.64
CA GLY A 394 -1.98 14.06 -3.56
C GLY A 394 -2.29 12.56 -3.50
N LEU A 395 -1.28 11.69 -3.56
CA LEU A 395 -1.42 10.23 -3.45
C LEU A 395 -1.25 9.70 -2.01
N THR A 396 -1.22 10.61 -1.02
CA THR A 396 -0.97 10.31 0.39
C THR A 396 -1.89 9.23 0.94
N ARG A 397 -3.16 9.19 0.50
CA ARG A 397 -4.13 8.17 0.93
C ARG A 397 -3.72 6.76 0.54
N PHE A 398 -3.41 6.57 -0.74
CA PHE A 398 -3.00 5.27 -1.28
C PHE A 398 -1.69 4.80 -0.63
N LEU A 399 -0.73 5.72 -0.50
CA LEU A 399 0.57 5.41 0.09
C LEU A 399 0.47 5.12 1.58
N SER A 400 -0.35 5.86 2.32
CA SER A 400 -0.59 5.58 3.74
C SER A 400 -1.14 4.17 3.92
N VAL A 401 -2.18 3.80 3.16
CA VAL A 401 -2.74 2.44 3.24
C VAL A 401 -1.66 1.38 3.01
N HIS A 402 -0.84 1.56 1.99
CA HIS A 402 0.23 0.62 1.65
C HIS A 402 1.34 0.56 2.70
N VAL A 403 1.79 1.71 3.23
CA VAL A 403 2.80 1.81 4.29
C VAL A 403 2.32 1.10 5.55
N GLN A 404 1.11 1.42 6.01
CA GLN A 404 0.51 0.80 7.20
C GLN A 404 0.32 -0.71 7.02
N LYS A 405 -0.02 -1.15 5.80
CA LYS A 405 -0.15 -2.58 5.45
C LYS A 405 1.19 -3.32 5.47
N CYS A 406 2.26 -2.71 4.97
CA CYS A 406 3.60 -3.30 5.03
C CYS A 406 4.12 -3.40 6.48
N PHE A 407 3.73 -2.45 7.34
CA PHE A 407 4.15 -2.44 8.74
C PHE A 407 3.40 -3.44 9.63
N GLU A 408 2.23 -3.95 9.22
CA GLU A 408 1.45 -4.92 10.00
C GLU A 408 2.29 -6.11 10.50
N ARG A 409 3.08 -6.75 9.62
CA ARG A 409 3.91 -7.90 10.01
C ARG A 409 5.07 -7.48 10.92
N CYS A 410 5.72 -6.38 10.59
CA CYS A 410 6.81 -5.82 11.37
C CYS A 410 6.36 -5.41 12.79
N LEU A 411 5.10 -5.03 12.96
CA LEU A 411 4.52 -4.72 14.27
C LEU A 411 4.54 -5.95 15.19
N PHE A 412 4.27 -7.15 14.68
CA PHE A 412 4.36 -8.39 15.46
C PHE A 412 5.80 -8.68 15.90
N TRP A 413 6.79 -8.49 15.02
CA TRP A 413 8.20 -8.60 15.41
C TRP A 413 8.55 -7.62 16.53
N LEU A 414 8.16 -6.35 16.37
CA LEU A 414 8.40 -5.32 17.37
C LEU A 414 7.81 -5.69 18.74
N MET A 415 6.54 -6.11 18.75
CA MET A 415 5.85 -6.57 19.96
C MET A 415 6.52 -7.81 20.56
N SER A 416 7.00 -8.74 19.75
CA SER A 416 7.71 -9.93 20.21
C SER A 416 9.05 -9.58 20.87
N VAL A 417 9.81 -8.64 20.31
CA VAL A 417 11.05 -8.15 20.91
C VAL A 417 10.75 -7.49 22.26
N MET A 418 9.71 -6.64 22.30
CA MET A 418 9.31 -5.98 23.53
C MET A 418 8.83 -6.96 24.61
N ALA A 419 7.99 -7.94 24.25
CA ALA A 419 7.51 -8.98 25.17
C ALA A 419 8.66 -9.83 25.71
N SER A 420 9.64 -10.18 24.87
CA SER A 420 10.82 -10.97 25.27
C SER A 420 11.66 -10.26 26.33
N GLU A 421 11.87 -8.95 26.20
CA GLU A 421 12.65 -8.17 27.17
C GLU A 421 11.86 -7.88 28.44
N LEU A 422 10.54 -7.71 28.36
CA LEU A 422 9.68 -7.66 29.55
C LEU A 422 9.74 -8.96 30.37
N GLN A 423 9.77 -10.13 29.72
CA GLN A 423 9.81 -11.44 30.38
C GLN A 423 11.19 -11.78 30.96
N SER A 424 12.25 -11.52 30.21
CA SER A 424 13.63 -11.91 30.60
C SER A 424 14.33 -10.86 31.46
N GLY A 425 13.94 -9.59 31.35
CA GLY A 425 14.67 -8.45 31.92
C GLY A 425 15.98 -8.12 31.20
N GLU A 426 16.31 -8.82 30.10
CA GLU A 426 17.50 -8.55 29.29
C GLU A 426 17.24 -7.39 28.32
N GLN A 427 18.17 -6.44 28.24
CA GLN A 427 18.11 -5.26 27.34
C GLN A 427 18.32 -5.64 25.87
N ARG A 428 17.44 -6.48 25.35
CA ARG A 428 17.55 -7.08 24.02
C ARG A 428 17.35 -6.05 22.92
N PHE A 429 16.42 -5.11 23.09
CA PHE A 429 16.18 -4.06 22.12
C PHE A 429 17.37 -3.11 21.97
N GLU A 430 17.97 -2.70 23.10
CA GLU A 430 19.16 -1.84 23.09
C GLU A 430 20.33 -2.51 22.38
N GLN A 431 20.54 -3.80 22.63
CA GLN A 431 21.55 -4.61 21.94
C GLN A 431 21.27 -4.71 20.44
N LEU A 432 20.01 -4.91 20.03
CA LEU A 432 19.65 -4.99 18.62
C LEU A 432 19.90 -3.64 17.92
N ILE A 433 19.43 -2.53 18.48
CA ILE A 433 19.61 -1.19 17.90
C ILE A 433 21.08 -0.75 17.88
N GLY A 434 21.84 -1.06 18.94
CA GLY A 434 23.25 -0.70 19.04
C GLY A 434 24.12 -1.33 17.95
N ASN A 435 23.72 -2.49 17.43
CA ASN A 435 24.47 -3.25 16.42
C ASN A 435 23.94 -3.08 15.00
N LEU A 436 22.95 -2.23 14.76
CA LEU A 436 22.46 -1.97 13.40
C LEU A 436 23.51 -1.22 12.57
N GLU A 437 23.59 -1.58 11.29
CA GLU A 437 24.45 -0.91 10.32
C GLU A 437 24.16 0.58 10.25
N ASP A 438 25.21 1.41 10.35
CA ASP A 438 25.07 2.85 10.23
C ASP A 438 24.58 3.22 8.83
N SER A 439 23.36 3.74 8.77
CA SER A 439 22.73 4.21 7.54
C SER A 439 21.90 5.46 7.82
N ALA A 440 21.57 6.22 6.76
CA ALA A 440 20.75 7.43 6.90
C ALA A 440 19.39 7.14 7.54
N ASP A 441 18.76 6.00 7.24
CA ASP A 441 17.49 5.58 7.85
C ASP A 441 17.67 5.23 9.33
N VAL A 442 18.70 4.45 9.67
CA VAL A 442 19.02 4.11 11.06
C VAL A 442 19.36 5.37 11.86
N ALA A 443 20.10 6.32 11.28
CA ALA A 443 20.39 7.60 11.92
C ALA A 443 19.11 8.42 12.16
N ALA A 444 18.21 8.49 11.17
CA ALA A 444 16.92 9.15 11.31
C ALA A 444 16.02 8.49 12.37
N VAL A 445 16.06 7.16 12.46
CA VAL A 445 15.36 6.40 13.51
C VAL A 445 16.00 6.63 14.88
N LYS A 446 17.33 6.57 14.99
CA LYS A 446 18.07 6.86 16.24
C LYS A 446 17.75 8.27 16.72
N GLN A 447 17.75 9.27 15.84
CA GLN A 447 17.35 10.64 16.16
C GLN A 447 15.88 10.74 16.58
N TRP A 448 14.99 9.98 15.93
CA TRP A 448 13.57 9.96 16.28
C TRP A 448 13.30 9.26 17.62
N LEU A 449 14.07 8.25 17.98
CA LEU A 449 13.94 7.57 19.27
C LEU A 449 14.60 8.37 20.41
N HIS A 450 15.67 9.12 20.11
CA HIS A 450 16.44 9.87 21.10
C HIS A 450 15.60 10.89 21.88
N ASP A 451 15.65 10.81 23.20
CA ASP A 451 15.21 11.85 24.14
C ASP A 451 16.42 12.63 24.64
N GLU A 452 16.38 13.97 24.56
CA GLU A 452 17.43 14.89 25.06
C GLU A 452 17.80 14.63 26.54
N LYS A 453 16.92 14.00 27.30
CA LYS A 453 17.10 13.70 28.73
C LYS A 453 17.84 12.39 29.01
N THR A 454 18.05 11.52 28.02
CA THR A 454 18.63 10.19 28.21
C THR A 454 19.84 9.97 27.30
N SER A 455 20.91 9.37 27.83
CA SER A 455 22.17 9.17 27.09
C SER A 455 22.16 7.99 26.11
N GLY A 456 21.01 7.39 25.83
CA GLY A 456 20.91 6.16 25.01
C GLY A 456 19.50 5.93 24.46
N ILE A 457 19.38 4.93 23.59
CA ILE A 457 18.09 4.46 23.09
C ILE A 457 17.63 3.29 23.94
N SER A 458 16.46 3.44 24.55
CA SER A 458 15.93 2.47 25.49
C SER A 458 14.54 1.98 25.08
N MET A 459 14.11 0.87 25.67
CA MET A 459 12.76 0.32 25.44
C MET A 459 11.65 1.33 25.79
N GLU A 460 11.88 2.20 26.77
CA GLU A 460 10.94 3.22 27.21
C GLU A 460 10.58 4.21 26.10
N GLN A 461 11.58 4.64 25.33
CA GLN A 461 11.36 5.53 24.17
C GLN A 461 10.53 4.84 23.10
N LEU A 462 10.74 3.54 22.89
CA LEU A 462 9.95 2.77 21.93
C LEU A 462 8.48 2.66 22.36
N PHE A 463 8.21 2.41 23.66
CA PHE A 463 6.86 2.44 24.21
C PHE A 463 6.18 3.79 24.01
N GLU A 464 6.91 4.89 24.22
CA GLU A 464 6.39 6.24 24.00
C GLU A 464 6.03 6.47 22.54
N ARG A 465 6.89 6.06 21.59
CA ARG A 465 6.56 6.12 20.16
C ARG A 465 5.37 5.24 19.78
N LEU A 466 5.28 4.04 20.35
CA LEU A 466 4.13 3.14 20.15
C LEU A 466 2.84 3.75 20.70
N ARG A 467 2.91 4.47 21.82
CA ARG A 467 1.79 5.21 22.42
C ARG A 467 1.34 6.38 21.53
N THR A 468 2.27 7.20 21.02
CA THR A 468 1.92 8.27 20.06
C THR A 468 1.29 7.70 18.80
N TYR A 469 1.86 6.63 18.25
CA TYR A 469 1.33 5.94 17.09
C TYR A 469 -0.08 5.39 17.35
N PHE A 470 -0.31 4.72 18.48
CA PHE A 470 -1.64 4.24 18.88
C PHE A 470 -2.69 5.34 18.95
N ALA A 471 -2.31 6.51 19.48
CA ALA A 471 -3.18 7.67 19.54
C ALA A 471 -3.53 8.16 18.12
N ALA A 472 -2.55 8.23 17.21
CA ALA A 472 -2.79 8.66 15.83
C ALA A 472 -3.72 7.69 15.10
N LEU A 473 -3.46 6.39 15.21
CA LEU A 473 -4.32 5.35 14.65
C LEU A 473 -5.76 5.40 15.18
N THR A 474 -5.94 5.82 16.44
CA THR A 474 -7.26 5.99 17.04
C THR A 474 -8.09 7.07 16.37
N GLN A 475 -7.47 8.16 15.91
CA GLN A 475 -8.19 9.18 15.15
C GLN A 475 -8.54 8.71 13.74
N LEU A 476 -7.64 7.95 13.12
CA LEU A 476 -7.80 7.51 11.73
C LEU A 476 -8.67 6.27 11.57
N ARG A 477 -9.18 5.70 12.67
CA ARG A 477 -9.83 4.37 12.66
C ARG A 477 -11.07 4.30 11.77
N ASP A 478 -11.80 5.40 11.64
CA ASP A 478 -13.06 5.46 10.88
C ASP A 478 -12.80 5.84 9.41
N ASP A 479 -11.64 6.43 9.11
CA ASP A 479 -11.23 6.85 7.78
C ASP A 479 -10.37 5.82 7.05
N TYR A 480 -9.57 5.05 7.80
CA TYR A 480 -8.61 4.07 7.29
C TYR A 480 -8.75 2.74 8.05
N PHE A 481 -9.33 1.75 7.40
CA PHE A 481 -9.51 0.43 7.97
C PHE A 481 -8.18 -0.20 8.45
N ILE A 482 -7.12 -0.05 7.66
CA ILE A 482 -5.80 -0.56 8.03
C ILE A 482 -5.27 0.06 9.34
N CYS A 483 -5.55 1.34 9.58
CA CYS A 483 -5.17 2.02 10.81
C CYS A 483 -5.97 1.49 12.00
N TRP A 484 -7.26 1.22 11.82
CA TRP A 484 -8.07 0.52 12.82
C TRP A 484 -7.46 -0.85 13.18
N ARG A 485 -7.07 -1.65 12.19
CA ARG A 485 -6.49 -2.98 12.43
C ARG A 485 -5.17 -2.90 13.19
N ASN A 486 -4.28 -1.99 12.78
CA ASN A 486 -3.04 -1.74 13.51
C ASN A 486 -3.30 -1.26 14.94
N ARG A 487 -4.33 -0.44 15.17
CA ARG A 487 -4.75 0.00 16.50
C ARG A 487 -5.17 -1.19 17.36
N VAL A 488 -5.97 -2.10 16.82
CA VAL A 488 -6.41 -3.31 17.56
C VAL A 488 -5.20 -4.14 17.99
N MET A 489 -4.24 -4.38 17.09
CA MET A 489 -3.02 -5.12 17.44
C MET A 489 -2.24 -4.44 18.57
N VAL A 490 -2.06 -3.10 18.50
CA VAL A 490 -1.37 -2.36 19.57
C VAL A 490 -2.14 -2.40 20.88
N LYS A 491 -3.47 -2.29 20.86
CA LYS A 491 -4.32 -2.39 22.06
C LYS A 491 -4.19 -3.77 22.72
N LEU A 492 -4.21 -4.84 21.93
CA LEU A 492 -4.00 -6.21 22.43
C LEU A 492 -2.64 -6.38 23.11
N PHE A 493 -1.59 -5.83 22.50
CA PHE A 493 -0.27 -5.83 23.11
C PHE A 493 -0.23 -5.05 24.43
N PHE A 494 -0.86 -3.88 24.53
CA PHE A 494 -0.95 -3.14 25.79
C PHE A 494 -1.69 -3.90 26.89
N ILE A 495 -2.75 -4.63 26.54
CA ILE A 495 -3.47 -5.50 27.49
C ILE A 495 -2.56 -6.64 27.96
N PHE A 496 -1.86 -7.29 27.04
CA PHE A 496 -0.86 -8.31 27.36
C PHE A 496 0.23 -7.75 28.28
N PHE A 497 0.78 -6.58 27.97
CA PHE A 497 1.80 -5.94 28.80
C PHE A 497 1.29 -5.66 30.21
N ARG A 498 0.08 -5.09 30.35
CA ARG A 498 -0.52 -4.83 31.67
C ARG A 498 -0.68 -6.11 32.49
N ARG A 499 -1.07 -7.22 31.85
CA ARG A 499 -1.21 -8.53 32.52
C ARG A 499 0.14 -9.10 32.94
N LEU A 500 1.19 -8.86 32.15
CA LEU A 500 2.53 -9.39 32.40
C LEU A 500 3.24 -8.64 33.53
N ASP A 501 3.16 -7.31 33.54
CA ASP A 501 3.80 -6.45 34.55
C ASP A 501 2.98 -5.17 34.78
N GLU A 502 1.96 -5.27 35.64
CA GLU A 502 1.06 -4.17 35.95
C GLU A 502 1.81 -2.97 36.59
N ALA A 503 2.87 -3.22 37.36
CA ALA A 503 3.64 -2.16 38.01
C ALA A 503 4.40 -1.32 36.99
N ARG A 504 5.15 -1.96 36.07
CA ARG A 504 5.81 -1.24 34.97
C ARG A 504 4.79 -0.63 34.02
N PHE A 505 3.71 -1.32 33.71
CA PHE A 505 2.63 -0.75 32.90
C PHE A 505 2.10 0.55 33.52
N ASN A 506 1.81 0.57 34.82
CA ASN A 506 1.38 1.78 35.52
C ASN A 506 2.49 2.83 35.65
N GLN A 507 3.76 2.45 35.63
CA GLN A 507 4.86 3.42 35.53
C GLN A 507 4.86 4.14 34.18
N PHE A 508 4.61 3.42 33.08
CA PHE A 508 4.54 3.99 31.73
C PHE A 508 3.24 4.75 31.46
N PHE A 509 2.12 4.21 31.93
CA PHE A 509 0.78 4.66 31.55
C PHE A 509 -0.04 5.26 32.71
N GLY A 510 0.38 5.10 33.97
CA GLY A 510 -0.40 5.43 35.18
C GLY A 510 -0.10 6.79 35.84
N ASN A 511 0.87 7.57 35.35
CA ASN A 511 1.07 8.95 35.82
C ASN A 511 0.09 9.91 35.13
N ASP A 512 -1.14 9.89 35.66
CA ASP A 512 -2.27 10.63 35.13
C ASP A 512 -2.36 12.10 35.53
N SER A 513 -1.66 12.92 34.76
CA SER A 513 -2.15 14.26 34.44
C SER A 513 -3.00 14.29 33.16
N MET A 514 -3.05 13.22 32.35
CA MET A 514 -3.84 13.18 31.10
C MET A 514 -5.07 12.25 31.09
N VAL A 515 -5.10 11.07 31.74
CA VAL A 515 -6.36 10.29 31.81
C VAL A 515 -7.33 10.89 32.84
N LYS A 516 -6.86 11.60 33.87
CA LYS A 516 -7.74 12.38 34.78
C LYS A 516 -8.36 13.64 34.15
N ALA A 517 -7.72 14.22 33.14
CA ALA A 517 -8.30 15.32 32.34
C ALA A 517 -9.31 14.80 31.31
N ALA A 518 -9.13 13.56 30.83
CA ALA A 518 -10.02 12.90 29.87
C ALA A 518 -11.42 12.60 30.42
N SER A 519 -11.58 12.48 31.75
CA SER A 519 -12.88 12.24 32.39
C SER A 519 -13.70 13.51 32.73
N ALA A 520 -13.12 14.71 32.65
CA ALA A 520 -13.76 15.95 33.14
C ALA A 520 -14.19 16.96 32.05
N GLY A 521 -13.83 16.75 30.77
CA GLY A 521 -14.07 17.70 29.68
C GLY A 521 -15.32 17.43 28.84
N VAL A 522 -16.50 17.30 29.44
CA VAL A 522 -17.78 17.06 28.72
C VAL A 522 -18.61 18.34 28.50
N LYS A 523 -18.14 19.54 28.89
CA LYS A 523 -18.91 20.78 28.66
C LYS A 523 -18.02 21.98 28.33
N ALA A 524 -17.71 22.19 27.05
CA ALA A 524 -17.78 23.49 26.35
C ALA A 524 -17.06 23.45 24.99
N VAL A 525 -17.59 24.26 24.05
CA VAL A 525 -16.97 24.74 22.79
C VAL A 525 -17.09 23.78 21.59
N VAL A 526 -18.24 23.69 20.91
CA VAL A 526 -18.69 24.60 19.82
C VAL A 526 -18.05 25.99 19.84
N ALA A 527 -16.92 26.13 19.13
CA ALA A 527 -16.40 27.34 18.45
C ALA A 527 -14.87 27.20 18.29
N GLU A 528 -14.40 27.14 17.04
CA GLU A 528 -12.98 27.35 16.66
C GLU A 528 -11.97 26.24 17.01
N GLY A 529 -12.18 25.05 16.45
CA GLY A 529 -11.33 24.59 15.33
C GLY A 529 -9.93 24.02 15.57
N GLY A 530 -9.50 23.71 16.79
CA GLY A 530 -8.27 22.94 17.04
C GLY A 530 -8.40 21.99 18.22
N SER A 531 -8.57 20.70 17.96
CA SER A 531 -8.70 19.66 18.99
C SER A 531 -7.37 18.97 19.27
N THR A 532 -6.88 19.04 20.50
CA THR A 532 -5.87 18.12 21.02
C THR A 532 -6.51 16.75 21.29
N PRO A 533 -5.78 15.66 21.08
CA PRO A 533 -6.39 14.34 20.99
C PRO A 533 -6.57 13.66 22.35
N VAL A 534 -7.78 13.13 22.55
CA VAL A 534 -8.17 12.29 23.69
C VAL A 534 -7.73 10.84 23.42
N LEU A 535 -7.02 10.21 24.37
CA LEU A 535 -6.73 8.78 24.36
C LEU A 535 -7.97 7.98 24.86
N PRO A 536 -8.40 6.90 24.20
CA PRO A 536 -9.47 6.03 24.70
C PRO A 536 -9.01 5.21 25.92
N SER A 537 -9.96 4.85 26.77
CA SER A 537 -9.77 3.87 27.84
C SER A 537 -9.32 2.51 27.29
N ILE A 538 -8.35 1.87 27.95
CA ILE A 538 -7.85 0.54 27.62
C ILE A 538 -8.84 -0.56 28.06
N ASP A 539 -9.69 -0.26 29.05
CA ASP A 539 -10.52 -1.25 29.76
C ASP A 539 -11.73 -1.78 28.96
N THR A 540 -12.09 -1.17 27.83
CA THR A 540 -13.31 -1.50 27.09
C THR A 540 -13.07 -2.35 25.84
N LEU A 541 -11.99 -3.14 25.73
CA LEU A 541 -11.77 -3.94 24.51
C LEU A 541 -12.92 -4.89 24.23
N GLU A 542 -13.41 -5.63 25.24
CA GLU A 542 -14.55 -6.53 25.06
C GLU A 542 -15.84 -5.75 24.75
N GLU A 543 -16.09 -4.63 25.42
CA GLU A 543 -17.27 -3.80 25.14
C GLU A 543 -17.20 -3.12 23.76
N GLU A 544 -16.01 -2.68 23.31
CA GLU A 544 -15.80 -2.12 21.97
C GLU A 544 -15.91 -3.20 20.90
N ILE A 545 -15.29 -4.38 21.09
CA ILE A 545 -15.40 -5.51 20.15
C ILE A 545 -16.86 -5.96 20.08
N ASN A 546 -17.54 -6.13 21.21
CA ASN A 546 -18.94 -6.54 21.26
C ASN A 546 -19.87 -5.48 20.66
N ALA A 547 -19.70 -4.19 21.01
CA ALA A 547 -20.49 -3.11 20.40
C ALA A 547 -20.26 -2.99 18.88
N MET A 548 -19.07 -3.33 18.38
CA MET A 548 -18.76 -3.31 16.94
C MET A 548 -19.30 -4.54 16.20
N VAL A 549 -19.33 -5.71 16.85
CA VAL A 549 -20.04 -6.89 16.37
C VAL A 549 -21.55 -6.62 16.30
N ASP A 550 -22.10 -5.97 17.33
CA ASP A 550 -23.53 -5.66 17.45
C ASP A 550 -23.99 -4.54 16.48
N ASN A 551 -23.12 -3.58 16.14
CA ASN A 551 -23.45 -2.48 15.23
C ASN A 551 -23.38 -2.85 13.73
N GLY A 552 -23.00 -4.07 13.37
CA GLY A 552 -23.13 -4.60 12.01
C GLY A 552 -22.23 -3.95 10.93
N GLU A 553 -21.44 -2.91 11.25
CA GLU A 553 -20.63 -2.20 10.25
C GLU A 553 -19.40 -3.00 9.80
N TYR A 554 -18.95 -4.00 10.58
CA TYR A 554 -17.77 -4.82 10.25
C TYR A 554 -17.81 -6.26 10.84
N GLY A 555 -18.93 -6.67 11.45
CA GLY A 555 -19.00 -7.77 12.43
C GLY A 555 -18.53 -9.16 11.98
N SER A 556 -18.88 -9.63 10.77
CA SER A 556 -18.49 -10.97 10.32
C SER A 556 -17.00 -11.07 10.01
N SER A 557 -16.45 -10.08 9.28
CA SER A 557 -15.03 -10.06 8.91
C SER A 557 -14.09 -9.87 10.10
N ILE A 558 -14.54 -9.25 11.19
CA ILE A 558 -13.74 -9.00 12.40
C ILE A 558 -13.59 -10.28 13.23
N VAL A 559 -14.69 -11.00 13.45
CA VAL A 559 -14.67 -12.27 14.18
C VAL A 559 -13.86 -13.30 13.41
N ASP A 560 -14.04 -13.38 12.09
CA ASP A 560 -13.26 -14.24 11.22
C ASP A 560 -11.76 -13.88 11.25
N TRP A 561 -11.40 -12.59 11.28
CA TRP A 561 -10.00 -12.16 11.37
C TRP A 561 -9.35 -12.51 12.72
N LEU A 562 -10.02 -12.22 13.84
CA LEU A 562 -9.52 -12.55 15.18
C LEU A 562 -9.36 -14.07 15.40
N GLN A 563 -10.22 -14.87 14.75
CA GLN A 563 -10.20 -16.33 14.82
C GLN A 563 -9.22 -16.96 13.82
N SER A 564 -9.04 -16.39 12.62
CA SER A 564 -8.19 -16.96 11.56
C SER A 564 -6.69 -16.68 11.75
N ASP A 565 -6.31 -15.55 12.35
CA ASP A 565 -4.90 -15.12 12.42
C ASP A 565 -4.15 -15.58 13.70
N ASN A 566 -4.66 -16.57 14.46
CA ASN A 566 -4.01 -17.07 15.69
C ASN A 566 -3.73 -16.00 16.78
N VAL A 567 -4.25 -14.78 16.61
CA VAL A 567 -4.04 -13.63 17.52
C VAL A 567 -4.51 -13.96 18.93
N ALA A 568 -5.64 -14.66 19.06
CA ALA A 568 -6.17 -15.15 20.33
C ALA A 568 -5.19 -16.11 21.04
N ASN A 569 -4.56 -17.02 20.28
CA ASN A 569 -3.60 -17.99 20.79
C ASN A 569 -2.26 -17.33 21.17
N ILE A 570 -1.82 -16.31 20.43
CA ILE A 570 -0.59 -15.55 20.74
C ILE A 570 -0.74 -14.77 22.05
N PHE A 571 -1.93 -14.23 22.34
CA PHE A 571 -2.18 -13.40 23.53
C PHE A 571 -2.95 -14.12 24.66
N GLY A 572 -3.25 -15.42 24.50
CA GLY A 572 -3.96 -16.22 25.51
C GLY A 572 -5.38 -15.70 25.81
N ILE A 573 -6.10 -15.24 24.79
CA ILE A 573 -7.47 -14.73 24.91
C ILE A 573 -8.44 -15.84 24.54
N GLU A 574 -9.21 -16.34 25.51
CA GLU A 574 -10.31 -17.28 25.26
C GLU A 574 -11.56 -16.48 24.83
N PHE A 575 -12.01 -16.66 23.59
CA PHE A 575 -13.31 -16.15 23.17
C PHE A 575 -14.43 -17.08 23.64
N PRO A 576 -15.58 -16.57 24.10
CA PRO A 576 -16.73 -17.41 24.40
C PRO A 576 -17.14 -18.18 23.12
N PRO A 577 -17.58 -19.45 23.24
CA PRO A 577 -18.04 -20.21 22.09
C PRO A 577 -19.16 -19.43 21.40
N GLY A 578 -18.99 -19.15 20.11
CA GLY A 578 -19.94 -18.36 19.33
C GLY A 578 -21.33 -18.98 19.40
N ASN A 579 -22.34 -18.17 19.73
CA ASN A 579 -23.71 -18.55 19.53
C ASN A 579 -23.96 -18.60 18.02
N GLU A 580 -24.10 -19.80 17.47
CA GLU A 580 -24.69 -19.99 16.14
C GLU A 580 -26.13 -19.48 16.17
N GLY A 581 -26.37 -18.35 15.48
CA GLY A 581 -27.68 -17.73 15.29
C GLY A 581 -27.77 -17.07 13.94
#